data_AF-A0A946FM60-F1
#
_entry.id   AF-A0A946FM60-F1
#
_cell.length_a   1.000
_cell.length_b   1.000
_cell.length_c   1.000
_cell.angle_alpha   90.00
_cell.angle_beta   90.00
_cell.angle_gamma   90.00
#
_symmetry.space_group_name_H-M   'P 1'
#
loop_
_entity.id
_entity.type
_entity.pdbx_description
1 polymer ?
#
loop_
_entity_poly.entity_id
_entity_poly.type
_entity_poly.pdbx_seq_one_letter_code
_entity_poly.pdbx_strand_id
1 'polypeptide(L)' 'LVLKSSVHFRADFEPIAADVLVARAPGPVIADPADLPYTRLRPGVRLGPKGPVYGGGGPSRP' A
#
# COMPACT_ATOMS: atom_id res chain seq x y z
N LEU A 1 8.10 -13.30 16.81
CA LEU A 1 7.28 -12.08 17.01
C LEU A 1 6.69 -11.68 15.65
N VAL A 2 5.43 -11.25 15.59
CA VAL A 2 4.82 -10.70 14.36
C VAL A 2 4.20 -9.35 14.70
N LEU A 3 4.48 -8.33 13.89
CA LEU A 3 4.07 -6.95 14.14
C LEU A 3 3.20 -6.46 12.97
N LYS A 4 2.01 -5.93 13.27
CA LYS A 4 1.11 -5.34 12.27
C LYS A 4 1.53 -3.89 11.99
N SER A 5 2.65 -3.73 11.31
CA SER A 5 3.23 -2.44 10.97
C SER A 5 4.11 -2.60 9.73
N SER A 6 4.09 -1.62 8.83
CA SER A 6 4.91 -1.64 7.62
C SER A 6 6.31 -1.10 7.86
N VAL A 7 6.44 -0.04 8.67
CA VAL A 7 7.71 0.69 8.87
C VAL A 7 7.98 1.09 10.31
N HIS A 8 6.95 1.51 11.06
CA HIS A 8 7.16 2.09 12.41
C HIS A 8 7.74 1.09 13.41
N PHE A 9 7.51 -0.22 13.24
CA PHE A 9 8.07 -1.22 14.15
C PHE A 9 9.60 -1.24 14.18
N ARG A 10 10.25 -0.77 13.11
CA ARG A 10 11.70 -0.82 13.00
C ARG A 10 12.40 0.00 14.07
N ALA A 11 11.83 1.16 14.44
CA ALA A 11 12.41 2.04 15.45
C ALA A 11 12.65 1.32 16.79
N ASP A 12 11.68 0.52 17.22
CA ASP A 12 11.72 -0.12 18.54
C ASP A 12 12.25 -1.57 18.50
N PHE A 13 12.08 -2.28 17.38
CA PHE A 13 12.32 -3.73 17.32
C PHE A 13 13.49 -4.13 16.41
N GLU A 14 13.88 -3.32 15.42
CA GLU A 14 14.99 -3.68 14.51
C GLU A 14 16.34 -3.81 15.25
N PRO A 15 16.72 -2.94 16.22
CA PRO A 15 18.00 -3.06 16.93
C PRO A 15 18.18 -4.34 17.74
N ILE A 16 17.08 -5.02 18.09
CA ILE A 16 17.08 -6.26 18.90
C ILE A 16 16.73 -7.51 18.07
N ALA A 17 16.49 -7.36 16.77
CA ALA A 17 16.14 -8.46 15.88
C ALA A 17 17.38 -8.99 15.15
N ALA A 18 17.49 -10.32 15.02
CA ALA A 18 18.52 -10.94 14.18
C ALA A 18 18.26 -10.67 12.69
N ASP A 19 16.99 -10.74 12.27
CA ASP A 19 16.53 -10.49 10.90
C ASP A 19 15.14 -9.85 10.89
N VAL A 20 14.86 -9.10 9.83
CA VAL A 20 13.54 -8.52 9.55
C VAL A 20 12.98 -9.10 8.26
N LEU A 21 11.92 -9.91 8.37
CA LEU A 21 11.20 -10.48 7.24
C LEU A 21 9.90 -9.73 6.99
N VAL A 22 9.76 -9.11 5.81
CA VAL A 22 8.53 -8.42 5.40
C VAL A 22 7.64 -9.39 4.64
N ALA A 23 6.37 -9.50 5.04
CA ALA A 23 5.39 -10.39 4.44
C ALA A 23 4.14 -9.64 3.97
N ARG A 24 3.60 -10.01 2.79
CA ARG A 24 2.25 -9.62 2.37
C ARG A 24 1.26 -10.57 3.05
N ALA A 25 0.33 -10.02 3.82
CA ALA A 25 -0.74 -10.77 4.45
C ALA A 25 -2.10 -10.40 3.83
N PRO A 26 -3.05 -11.35 3.75
CA PRO A 26 -4.43 -11.02 3.37
C PRO A 26 -5.06 -10.12 4.43
N GLY A 27 -5.88 -9.17 4.01
CA GLY A 27 -6.62 -8.31 4.93
C GLY A 27 -7.08 -6.98 4.32
N PRO A 28 -7.78 -6.17 5.10
CA PRO A 28 -8.34 -4.90 4.62
C PRO A 28 -7.29 -3.81 4.36
N VAL A 29 -6.06 -3.98 4.89
CA VAL A 29 -4.96 -3.07 4.64
C VAL A 29 -4.20 -3.56 3.41
N ILE A 30 -4.59 -3.04 2.25
CA ILE A 30 -3.95 -3.34 0.97
C ILE A 30 -2.58 -2.66 0.94
N ALA A 31 -1.53 -3.43 0.67
CA ALA A 31 -0.15 -2.95 0.72
C ALA A 31 0.27 -2.15 -0.52
N ASP A 32 -0.24 -2.52 -1.70
CA ASP A 32 0.04 -1.83 -2.96
C ASP A 32 -1.11 -0.86 -3.28
N PRO A 33 -0.86 0.46 -3.35
CA PRO A 33 -1.90 1.40 -3.73
C PRO A 33 -2.52 1.11 -5.10
N ALA A 34 -1.80 0.48 -6.03
CA ALA A 34 -2.34 0.10 -7.33
C ALA A 34 -3.45 -0.97 -7.26
N ASP A 35 -3.47 -1.76 -6.18
CA ASP A 35 -4.51 -2.77 -5.92
C ASP A 35 -5.80 -2.13 -5.34
N LEU A 36 -5.80 -0.83 -5.00
CA LEU A 36 -6.97 -0.15 -4.44
C LEU A 36 -8.00 0.24 -5.52
N PRO A 37 -9.30 0.03 -5.27
CA PRO A 37 -10.37 0.32 -6.23
C PRO A 37 -10.73 1.81 -6.21
N TYR A 38 -9.81 2.67 -6.62
CA TYR A 38 -10.04 4.11 -6.67
C TYR A 38 -11.18 4.46 -7.64
N THR A 39 -12.13 5.28 -7.18
CA THR A 39 -13.26 5.76 -8.00
C THR A 39 -13.24 7.26 -8.25
N ARG A 40 -12.36 8.01 -7.57
CA ARG A 40 -12.33 9.49 -7.59
C ARG A 40 -10.93 10.08 -7.71
N LEU A 41 -9.97 9.32 -8.23
CA LEU A 41 -8.68 9.90 -8.58
C LEU A 41 -8.80 10.75 -9.85
N ARG A 42 -7.94 11.78 -9.98
CA ARG A 42 -7.85 12.54 -11.22
C ARG A 42 -7.21 11.66 -12.31
N PRO A 43 -7.69 11.70 -13.56
CA PRO A 43 -6.97 11.08 -14.67
C PRO A 43 -5.52 11.58 -14.71
N GLY A 44 -4.57 10.69 -14.97
CA GLY A 44 -3.15 11.08 -15.00
C GLY A 44 -2.37 10.84 -13.70
N VAL A 45 -3.04 10.60 -12.57
CA VAL A 45 -2.36 10.29 -11.29
C VAL A 45 -1.70 8.92 -11.35
N ARG A 46 -0.42 8.84 -10.96
CA ARG A 46 0.29 7.55 -10.85
C ARG A 46 -0.09 6.83 -9.57
N LEU A 47 -0.36 5.53 -9.67
CA LEU A 47 -0.71 4.68 -8.52
C LEU A 47 0.51 4.17 -7.74
N GLY A 48 1.72 4.55 -8.17
CA GLY A 48 2.95 4.25 -7.46
C GLY A 48 4.16 4.90 -8.15
N PRO A 49 5.34 4.89 -7.51
CA PRO A 49 6.58 5.34 -8.13
C PRO A 49 6.81 4.57 -9.44
N LYS A 50 6.90 5.30 -10.56
CA LYS A 50 7.00 4.71 -11.91
C LYS A 50 5.87 3.72 -12.26
N GLY A 51 4.77 3.73 -11.51
CA GLY A 51 3.65 2.83 -11.68
C GLY A 51 2.64 3.28 -12.75
N PRO A 52 1.56 2.50 -12.92
CA PRO A 52 0.52 2.80 -13.89
C PRO A 52 -0.18 4.12 -13.56
N VAL A 53 -0.78 4.71 -14.59
CA VAL A 53 -1.53 5.94 -14.51
C VAL A 53 -3.01 5.61 -14.39
N TYR A 54 -3.70 6.28 -13.47
CA TYR A 54 -5.15 6.17 -13.33
C TYR A 54 -5.85 6.73 -14.57
N GLY A 55 -6.61 5.88 -15.25
CA GLY A 55 -7.27 6.18 -16.53
C GLY A 55 -8.63 6.88 -16.42
N GLY A 56 -9.16 7.14 -15.22
CA GLY A 56 -10.42 7.88 -15.05
C GLY A 56 -11.71 7.06 -14.97
N GLY A 57 -11.65 5.73 -14.92
CA GLY A 57 -12.83 4.83 -15.02
C GLY A 57 -13.69 4.66 -13.76
N GLY A 58 -13.86 5.69 -12.93
CA GLY A 58 -14.80 5.65 -11.81
C GLY A 58 -16.24 5.81 -12.32
N PRO A 59 -17.26 5.15 -11.72
CA PRO A 59 -18.64 5.31 -12.15
C PRO A 59 -19.03 6.79 -12.06
N SER A 60 -19.44 7.37 -13.19
CA SER A 60 -20.06 8.68 -13.24
C SER A 60 -21.32 8.63 -12.36
N ARG A 61 -21.35 9.40 -11.27
CA ARG A 61 -22.58 9.58 -10.49
C ARG A 61 -23.52 10.51 -11.27
N PRO A 62 -24.85 10.27 -11.29
CA PRO A 62 -25.81 11.20 -11.87
C PRO A 62 -25.76 12.58 -11.22
#